data_AF-A0A9D5JXJ1-F1
#
_entry.id   AF-A0A9D5JXJ1-F1
#
_cell.length_a   1.000
_cell.length_b   1.000
_cell.length_c   1.000
_cell.angle_alpha   90.00
_cell.angle_beta   90.00
_cell.angle_gamma   90.00
#
_symmetry.space_group_name_H-M   'P 1'
#
loop_
_entity.id
_entity.type
_entity.pdbx_description
1 polymer ?
#
loop_
_entity_poly.entity_id
_entity_poly.type
_entity_poly.pdbx_seq_one_letter_code
_entity_poly.pdbx_strand_id
1 'polypeptide(L)'
;MAHQVVAVADGKVEKVLCKTCGGQHKYRPNPPKSRSKKRATPKKKKKQTRKSKDPAERWQEALADKDLSNPKPYSMSEVFEQNDIIDHQKFGQGLVTEIRAEGKMEVLFKEGPKLLVHAQDKENEHA
;
A
#
# COMPACT_ATOMS: atom_id res chain seq x y z
N MET A 1 -12.07 -30.55 16.74
CA MET A 1 -11.04 -29.85 15.93
C MET A 1 -9.82 -29.63 16.81
N ALA A 2 -8.73 -30.36 16.56
CA ALA A 2 -7.56 -30.34 17.44
C ALA A 2 -6.56 -29.27 16.99
N HIS A 3 -6.31 -28.29 17.86
CA HIS A 3 -5.30 -27.25 17.68
C HIS A 3 -4.25 -27.41 18.78
N GLN A 4 -2.98 -27.36 18.40
CA GLN A 4 -1.86 -27.39 19.33
C GLN A 4 -1.20 -26.02 19.37
N VAL A 5 -0.95 -25.49 20.57
CA VAL A 5 -0.25 -24.22 20.76
C VAL A 5 1.21 -24.39 20.36
N VAL A 6 1.70 -23.54 19.45
CA VAL A 6 3.11 -23.56 18.99
C VAL A 6 3.88 -22.31 19.38
N ALA A 7 3.20 -21.20 19.69
CA ALA A 7 3.84 -20.00 20.17
C ALA A 7 2.99 -19.32 21.24
N VAL A 8 3.58 -19.16 22.43
CA VAL A 8 3.09 -18.31 23.51
C VAL A 8 4.08 -17.17 23.64
N ALA A 9 3.60 -15.93 23.51
CA ALA A 9 4.38 -14.73 23.78
C ALA A 9 3.63 -13.90 24.81
N ASP A 10 4.33 -13.46 25.85
CA ASP A 10 3.76 -12.60 26.90
C ASP A 10 2.50 -13.21 27.57
N GLY A 11 2.56 -14.52 27.87
CA GLY A 11 1.44 -15.27 28.47
C GLY A 11 0.21 -15.44 27.58
N LYS A 12 0.26 -15.03 26.31
CA LYS A 12 -0.84 -15.15 25.34
C LYS A 12 -0.46 -16.07 24.19
N VAL A 13 -1.36 -16.98 23.84
CA VAL A 13 -1.22 -17.86 22.68
C VAL A 13 -1.34 -17.01 21.42
N GLU A 14 -0.25 -16.86 20.66
CA GLU A 14 -0.27 -16.12 19.39
C GLU A 14 -0.58 -17.03 18.20
N LYS A 15 -0.05 -18.26 18.22
CA LYS A 15 -0.08 -19.15 17.06
C LYS A 15 -0.41 -20.59 17.49
N VAL A 16 -1.29 -21.23 16.72
CA VAL A 16 -1.71 -22.62 16.89
C VAL A 16 -1.50 -23.40 15.60
N LEU A 17 -0.97 -24.62 15.70
CA LEU A 17 -0.92 -25.59 14.62
C LEU A 17 -2.24 -26.34 14.58
N CYS A 18 -2.94 -26.28 13.45
CA CYS A 18 -4.12 -27.10 13.23
C CYS A 18 -3.67 -28.52 12.86
N LYS A 19 -4.02 -29.53 13.67
CA LYS A 19 -3.68 -30.92 13.38
C LYS A 19 -4.47 -31.52 12.22
N THR A 20 -5.50 -30.81 11.74
CA THR A 20 -6.34 -31.27 10.63
C THR A 20 -5.78 -30.84 9.28
N CYS A 21 -5.16 -29.66 9.18
CA CYS A 21 -4.60 -29.16 7.92
C CYS A 21 -3.08 -28.96 7.94
N GLY A 22 -2.41 -29.19 9.08
CA GLY A 22 -0.98 -28.95 9.26
C GLY A 22 -0.57 -27.47 9.21
N GLY A 23 -1.51 -26.55 9.02
CA GLY A 23 -1.25 -25.12 8.94
C GLY A 23 -1.08 -24.46 10.32
N GLN A 24 -0.20 -23.46 10.40
CA GLN A 24 -0.09 -22.60 11.59
C GLN A 24 -1.04 -21.40 11.48
N HIS A 25 -2.08 -21.37 12.31
CA HIS A 25 -3.09 -20.32 12.37
C HIS A 25 -2.88 -19.38 13.56
N LYS A 26 -3.36 -18.14 13.45
CA LYS A 26 -3.37 -17.20 14.58
C LYS A 26 -4.50 -17.54 15.55
N TYR A 27 -4.21 -17.64 16.84
CA TYR A 27 -5.21 -18.00 17.86
C TYR A 27 -6.26 -16.90 18.02
N ARG A 28 -7.55 -17.28 18.03
CA ARG A 28 -8.70 -16.37 18.24
C ARG A 28 -9.61 -16.92 19.33
N PRO A 29 -9.55 -16.39 20.57
CA PRO A 29 -10.28 -16.94 21.71
C PRO A 29 -11.78 -16.60 21.75
N ASN A 30 -12.31 -15.76 20.85
CA ASN A 30 -13.72 -15.36 20.88
C ASN A 30 -14.36 -15.41 19.48
N PRO A 31 -15.14 -16.45 19.14
CA PRO A 31 -15.97 -16.43 17.93
C PRO A 31 -17.14 -15.46 18.16
N PRO A 32 -17.30 -14.40 17.35
CA PRO A 32 -18.37 -13.43 17.59
C PRO A 32 -19.74 -14.08 17.34
N LYS A 33 -20.56 -14.18 18.39
CA LYS A 33 -22.02 -14.25 18.26
C LYS A 33 -22.46 -13.05 17.43
N SER A 34 -23.03 -13.34 16.25
CA SER A 34 -23.99 -12.54 15.48
C SER A 34 -24.06 -11.05 15.82
N ARG A 35 -23.60 -10.19 14.89
CA ARG A 35 -24.45 -9.11 14.35
C ARG A 35 -23.78 -8.34 13.19
N SER A 36 -24.56 -8.27 12.12
CA SER A 36 -24.63 -7.23 11.09
C SER A 36 -23.48 -7.03 10.10
N LYS A 37 -23.81 -7.37 8.84
CA LYS A 37 -23.28 -6.83 7.59
C LYS A 37 -22.81 -5.37 7.73
N LYS A 38 -21.50 -5.13 7.57
CA LYS A 38 -21.00 -3.90 6.95
C LYS A 38 -19.88 -4.25 5.96
N ARG A 39 -20.32 -4.28 4.70
CA ARG A 39 -19.65 -3.86 3.46
C ARG A 39 -18.11 -3.80 3.51
N ALA A 40 -17.51 -4.65 2.68
CA ALA A 40 -16.08 -4.72 2.42
C ALA A 40 -15.48 -3.32 2.18
N THR A 41 -14.48 -2.98 2.99
CA THR A 41 -13.49 -1.94 2.70
C THR A 41 -12.12 -2.63 2.71
N PRO A 42 -11.34 -2.60 1.62
CA PRO A 42 -10.01 -3.20 1.63
C PRO A 42 -9.12 -2.40 2.59
N LYS A 43 -8.46 -3.17 3.46
CA LYS A 43 -7.75 -2.75 4.66
C LYS A 43 -6.56 -1.83 4.37
N LYS A 44 -6.49 -0.75 5.16
CA LYS A 44 -5.26 -0.06 5.58
C LYS A 44 -4.12 -1.06 5.84
N LYS A 45 -3.06 -1.01 5.03
CA LYS A 45 -1.73 -1.45 5.48
C LYS A 45 -1.10 -0.29 6.25
N LYS A 46 -1.29 -0.27 7.57
CA LYS A 46 -0.35 0.41 8.47
C LYS A 46 0.97 -0.36 8.40
N LYS A 47 2.03 0.25 7.88
CA LYS A 47 3.39 -0.19 8.16
C LYS A 47 4.26 1.02 8.46
N GLN A 48 4.78 0.98 9.69
CA GLN A 48 6.01 1.61 10.19
C GLN A 48 6.01 3.13 10.41
N THR A 49 5.84 3.45 11.69
CA THR A 49 6.61 4.45 12.42
C THR A 49 8.07 4.47 11.98
N ARG A 50 8.42 5.40 11.10
CA ARG A 50 9.69 6.11 11.16
C ARG A 50 9.33 7.57 11.28
N LYS A 51 10.14 8.30 12.03
CA LYS A 51 10.01 9.73 12.29
C LYS A 51 10.23 10.46 10.96
N SER A 52 9.20 10.46 10.13
CA SER A 52 9.22 11.00 8.78
C SER A 52 8.63 12.38 8.86
N LYS A 53 9.43 13.35 8.45
CA LYS A 53 9.05 14.72 8.08
C LYS A 53 7.66 14.73 7.46
N ASP A 54 6.85 15.74 7.79
CA ASP A 54 5.44 15.77 7.41
C ASP A 54 5.30 15.43 5.90
N PRO A 55 4.46 14.47 5.52
CA PRO A 55 4.35 14.07 4.12
C PRO A 55 4.04 15.25 3.19
N ALA A 56 3.37 16.30 3.70
CA ALA A 56 3.13 17.51 2.95
C ALA A 56 4.40 18.35 2.73
N GLU A 57 5.30 18.44 3.73
CA GLU A 57 6.61 19.09 3.54
C GLU A 57 7.41 18.39 2.46
N ARG A 58 7.49 17.05 2.53
CA ARG A 58 8.25 16.28 1.55
C ARG A 58 7.66 16.40 0.13
N TRP A 59 6.35 16.53 0.01
CA TRP A 59 5.67 16.81 -1.25
C TRP A 59 5.98 18.22 -1.76
N GLN A 60 5.95 19.24 -0.88
CA GLN A 60 6.32 20.60 -1.24
C GLN A 60 7.79 20.71 -1.69
N GLU A 61 8.72 20.09 -0.97
CA GLU A 61 10.14 20.05 -1.33
C GLU A 61 10.36 19.37 -2.67
N ALA A 62 9.68 18.25 -2.92
CA ALA A 62 9.81 17.50 -4.18
C ALA A 62 9.20 18.25 -5.37
N LEU A 63 8.20 19.08 -5.14
CA LEU A 63 7.57 19.91 -6.17
C LEU A 63 8.26 21.26 -6.38
N ALA A 64 8.99 21.78 -5.39
CA ALA A 64 9.70 23.04 -5.51
C ALA A 64 10.77 23.01 -6.63
N ASP A 65 11.31 21.83 -6.92
CA ASP A 65 12.32 21.60 -7.96
C ASP A 65 11.72 21.08 -9.28
N LYS A 66 10.39 20.94 -9.37
CA LYS A 66 9.70 20.33 -10.53
C LYS A 66 8.73 21.29 -11.20
N ASP A 67 8.61 21.11 -12.52
CA ASP A 67 7.71 21.91 -13.33
C ASP A 67 6.26 21.42 -13.18
N LEU A 68 5.51 22.12 -12.31
CA LEU A 68 4.09 21.92 -12.05
C LEU A 68 3.17 22.45 -13.17
N SER A 69 3.73 23.00 -14.25
CA SER A 69 2.95 23.81 -15.19
C SER A 69 2.06 22.99 -16.10
N ASN A 70 2.33 21.70 -16.28
CA ASN A 70 1.51 20.84 -17.14
C ASN A 70 1.37 19.41 -16.58
N PRO A 71 0.53 19.21 -15.54
CA PRO A 71 0.28 17.88 -14.99
C PRO A 71 -0.47 17.00 -16.00
N LYS A 72 -0.02 15.75 -16.19
CA LYS A 72 -0.72 14.77 -17.02
C LYS A 72 -1.93 14.20 -16.27
N PRO A 73 -3.11 14.07 -16.89
CA PRO A 73 -4.26 13.45 -16.25
C PRO A 73 -3.98 11.96 -15.99
N TYR A 74 -4.28 11.49 -14.78
CA TYR A 74 -4.09 10.08 -14.45
C TYR A 74 -5.00 9.18 -15.31
N SER A 75 -4.39 8.24 -16.03
CA SER A 75 -5.08 7.21 -16.80
C SER A 75 -4.36 5.86 -16.61
N MET A 76 -5.12 4.79 -16.36
CA MET A 76 -4.53 3.45 -16.25
C MET A 76 -4.01 2.91 -17.59
N SER A 77 -4.43 3.51 -18.70
CA SER A 77 -4.00 3.12 -20.05
C SER A 77 -2.79 3.92 -20.54
N GLU A 78 -2.33 4.89 -19.77
CA GLU A 78 -1.19 5.73 -20.12
C GLU A 78 0.06 5.27 -19.37
N VAL A 79 1.22 5.47 -20.01
CA VAL A 79 2.53 5.15 -19.44
C VAL A 79 3.06 6.40 -18.75
N PHE A 80 3.50 6.25 -17.51
CA PHE A 80 4.13 7.32 -16.74
C PHE A 80 5.57 6.96 -16.42
N GLU A 81 6.38 8.00 -16.24
CA GLU A 81 7.80 7.88 -15.95
C GLU A 81 8.12 8.47 -14.58
N GLN A 82 9.30 8.13 -14.05
CA GLN A 82 9.78 8.74 -12.82
C GLN A 82 9.97 10.25 -13.00
N ASN A 83 9.54 11.04 -12.02
CA ASN A 83 9.48 12.51 -12.03
C ASN A 83 8.35 13.14 -12.84
N ASP A 84 7.44 12.34 -13.43
CA ASP A 84 6.26 12.89 -14.08
C ASP A 84 5.24 13.41 -13.05
N ILE A 85 4.51 14.48 -13.40
CA ILE A 85 3.47 15.05 -12.54
C ILE A 85 2.12 14.60 -13.06
N ILE A 86 1.37 13.94 -12.20
CA ILE A 86 0.08 13.35 -12.51
C ILE A 86 -1.01 14.09 -11.73
N ASP A 87 -2.10 14.45 -12.39
CA ASP A 87 -3.34 14.90 -11.75
C ASP A 87 -4.32 13.74 -11.58
N HIS A 88 -4.64 13.40 -10.33
CA HIS A 88 -5.60 12.35 -10.02
C HIS A 88 -6.85 12.94 -9.35
N GLN A 89 -8.04 12.73 -9.92
CA GLN A 89 -9.31 13.33 -9.46
C GLN A 89 -9.56 13.28 -7.93
N LYS A 90 -9.17 12.17 -7.27
CA LYS A 90 -9.33 12.00 -5.81
C LYS A 90 -8.19 12.60 -4.95
N PHE A 91 -6.97 12.64 -5.47
CA PHE A 91 -5.76 12.94 -4.68
C PHE A 91 -5.10 14.27 -5.08
N GLY A 92 -5.52 14.84 -6.21
CA GLY A 92 -4.93 16.02 -6.83
C GLY A 92 -3.63 15.70 -7.55
N GLN A 93 -2.78 16.72 -7.66
CA GLN A 93 -1.46 16.63 -8.26
C GLN A 93 -0.50 15.80 -7.40
N GLY A 94 0.20 14.86 -8.03
CA GLY A 94 1.22 14.03 -7.42
C GLY A 94 2.42 13.86 -8.33
N LEU A 95 3.61 13.74 -7.71
CA LEU A 95 4.86 13.50 -8.41
C LEU A 95 5.18 12.01 -8.38
N VAL A 96 5.42 11.39 -9.52
CA VAL A 96 5.89 10.01 -9.59
C VAL A 96 7.31 9.96 -9.03
N THR A 97 7.49 9.32 -7.88
CA THR A 97 8.80 9.19 -7.24
C THR A 97 9.53 7.95 -7.70
N GLU A 98 8.82 6.90 -8.11
CA GLU A 98 9.40 5.62 -8.48
C GLU A 98 8.45 4.79 -9.36
N ILE A 99 8.98 4.17 -10.42
CA ILE A 99 8.26 3.15 -11.20
C ILE A 99 8.64 1.78 -10.66
N ARG A 100 7.64 0.96 -10.35
CA ARG A 100 7.79 -0.41 -9.86
C ARG A 100 7.48 -1.38 -11.00
N ALA A 101 8.13 -2.54 -10.96
CA ALA A 101 7.80 -3.65 -11.85
C ALA A 101 6.31 -4.08 -11.69
N GLU A 102 5.75 -4.67 -12.75
CA GLU A 102 4.33 -5.04 -12.88
C GLU A 102 3.36 -3.88 -13.16
N GLY A 103 3.81 -2.72 -13.66
CA GLY A 103 2.92 -1.59 -13.98
C GLY A 103 2.38 -0.87 -12.75
N LYS A 104 3.17 -0.87 -11.66
CA LYS A 104 2.86 -0.16 -10.42
C LYS A 104 3.79 1.04 -10.36
N MET A 105 3.34 2.15 -9.80
CA MET A 105 4.19 3.33 -9.58
C MET A 105 3.88 3.94 -8.21
N GLU A 106 4.91 4.46 -7.55
CA GLU A 106 4.77 5.24 -6.34
C GLU A 106 4.69 6.72 -6.71
N VAL A 107 3.61 7.36 -6.27
CA VAL A 107 3.33 8.76 -6.52
C VAL A 107 3.20 9.47 -5.18
N LEU A 108 4.00 10.50 -4.99
CA LEU A 108 3.96 11.37 -3.82
C LEU A 108 2.87 12.42 -4.01
N PHE A 109 1.83 12.35 -3.18
CA PHE A 109 0.77 13.35 -3.09
C PHE A 109 0.94 14.19 -1.83
N LYS A 110 0.18 15.28 -1.73
CA LYS A 110 0.10 16.13 -0.52
C LYS A 110 -0.32 15.34 0.73
N GLU A 111 -1.19 14.34 0.58
CA GLU A 111 -1.58 13.44 1.68
C GLU A 111 -0.50 12.41 2.04
N GLY A 112 0.54 12.27 1.21
CA GLY A 112 1.61 11.29 1.32
C GLY A 112 1.73 10.36 0.11
N PRO A 113 2.71 9.45 0.13
CA PRO A 113 2.98 8.53 -0.97
C PRO A 113 1.83 7.51 -1.15
N LYS A 114 1.40 7.32 -2.39
CA LYS A 114 0.39 6.34 -2.81
C LYS A 114 0.98 5.46 -3.91
N LEU A 115 0.60 4.19 -3.91
CA LEU A 115 0.84 3.28 -5.02
C LEU A 115 -0.33 3.35 -5.99
N LEU A 116 -0.05 3.66 -7.25
CA LEU A 116 -0.98 3.65 -8.36
C LEU A 116 -0.53 2.60 -9.40
N VAL A 117 -1.44 2.26 -10.30
CA VAL A 117 -1.15 1.41 -11.46
C VAL A 117 -1.15 2.26 -12.72
N HIS A 118 -0.30 1.91 -13.68
CA HIS A 118 -0.24 2.55 -14.99
C HIS A 118 -0.10 1.51 -16.09
N ALA A 119 -0.17 1.94 -17.34
CA ALA A 119 0.04 1.03 -18.45
C ALA A 119 1.45 0.46 -18.41
N GLN A 120 1.55 -0.84 -18.65
CA GLN A 120 2.82 -1.52 -18.74
C GLN A 120 3.45 -1.19 -20.08
N ASP A 121 4.40 -0.25 -20.09
CA ASP A 121 5.35 -0.20 -21.18
C ASP A 121 6.32 -1.36 -20.98
N LYS A 122 6.30 -2.30 -21.92
CA LYS A 122 7.22 -3.43 -21.93
C LYS A 122 8.57 -2.95 -22.42
N GLU A 123 9.23 -2.06 -21.69
CA GLU A 123 10.62 -1.72 -21.95
C GLU A 123 11.37 -1.59 -20.62
N ASN A 124 11.88 -2.72 -20.14
CA ASN A 124 13.30 -2.90 -19.81
C ASN A 124 13.47 -4.19 -18.98
N GLU A 125 13.51 -5.33 -19.70
CA GLU A 125 14.22 -6.51 -19.26
C GLU A 125 15.67 -6.38 -19.75
N HIS A 126 16.55 -5.76 -18.96
CA HIS A 126 17.99 -5.93 -19.14
C HIS A 126 18.80 -5.51 -17.90
N ALA A 127 19.30 -6.52 -17.18
CA ALA A 127 20.71 -6.71 -16.82
C ALA A 127 20.85 -7.86 -15.80
#